data_AF-A0A6C0HYN3-F1
#
_entry.id   AF-A0A6C0HYN3-F1
#
_cell.length_a   1.000
_cell.length_b   1.000
_cell.length_c   1.000
_cell.angle_alpha   90.00
_cell.angle_beta   90.00
_cell.angle_gamma   90.00
#
_symmetry.space_group_name_H-M   'P 1'
#
loop_
_entity.id
_entity.type
_entity.pdbx_description
1 polymer ?
#
loop_
_entity_poly.entity_id
_entity_poly.type
_entity_poly.pdbx_seq_one_letter_code
_entity_poly.pdbx_strand_id
1 'polypeptide(L)'
;MNMKGGVISFTTEKQDIMPELIRYANGDITFKKAGGFGVVFQMTSDVSTILSRNGCGLQSILVKLISIDKPLQFDKVDVKQVNEDDFEDEVHIHEEICKRSLKMFHCSIAPTLLHAEIYTQEEFMRHFPKIGERITTKGRIGAIFMENMSDSETVFDLFQRDKRMVIETIFPKARRLLIMLAQVGFLHNDYKLDNLLSGDSLCIIDFGMATPITPDDMARLDTYLKEFDTEKIIEFLSVDTSHLNQIKYKGYILELQWLRQDQVDTYDPVIDPAVAIAPEESIIDPIRLEEHSLCVVSEKPVKPELQTIDPRVYETLPEHLKRNMDVIRYVLQSSGVMLSSVPEDLKTEPIVRIAVSNYGYSLKDVPERLKTKELVSMAVKNRGSSIQFAPEALKRDPELIHAAVTDESMAIKFIPEDMITKELLLLCVSKHGTALRNIPQERIDHDIAIAAVKNNGDALKYVPERFRSKQVIRIAVSNPDDEDEDLFSCFPENIKEDKPFLLQLLKINGHIVKFMDNPDGELLAYAKYSDMEDNPVDLKPVQNAKAIQFLKGKRKGDDEEFNEILDRFKMEFPSGGTRKRRRKRTRRFK
;
A
#
# COMPACT_ATOMS: atom_id res chain seq x y z
N MET A 1 0.76 -10.80 47.87
CA MET A 1 1.52 -9.56 47.58
C MET A 1 2.72 -9.94 46.74
N ASN A 2 2.64 -9.73 45.44
CA ASN A 2 3.77 -9.63 44.50
C ASN A 2 3.21 -8.78 43.34
N MET A 3 3.16 -7.46 43.59
CA MET A 3 2.79 -6.45 42.62
C MET A 3 3.99 -6.28 41.68
N LYS A 4 3.91 -6.83 40.48
CA LYS A 4 4.69 -6.33 39.34
C LYS A 4 3.91 -5.12 38.80
N GLY A 5 4.54 -3.96 38.78
CA GLY A 5 4.00 -2.71 38.21
C GLY A 5 3.55 -2.94 36.77
N GLY A 6 2.35 -2.47 36.47
CA GLY A 6 1.53 -2.95 35.38
C GLY A 6 1.69 -2.14 34.10
N VAL A 7 2.79 -2.36 33.37
CA VAL A 7 2.78 -1.99 31.94
C VAL A 7 2.05 -3.08 31.18
N ILE A 8 1.02 -2.66 30.44
CA ILE A 8 0.16 -3.47 29.58
C ILE A 8 1.03 -4.43 28.76
N SER A 9 1.03 -5.70 29.15
CA SER A 9 1.54 -6.75 28.30
C SER A 9 0.65 -6.78 27.07
N PHE A 10 1.22 -6.55 25.89
CA PHE A 10 0.74 -7.27 24.70
C PHE A 10 1.04 -8.76 24.90
N THR A 11 0.37 -9.37 25.89
CA THR A 11 0.04 -10.77 25.85
C THR A 11 -0.90 -10.91 24.67
N THR A 12 -0.32 -11.07 23.48
CA THR A 12 -0.89 -12.08 22.61
C THR A 12 -1.01 -13.31 23.51
N GLU A 13 -2.21 -13.82 23.73
CA GLU A 13 -2.45 -14.98 24.59
C GLU A 13 -1.73 -16.26 24.05
N LYS A 14 -0.74 -16.13 23.15
CA LYS A 14 -0.22 -17.19 22.31
C LYS A 14 1.31 -17.24 22.13
N GLN A 15 2.12 -16.19 22.38
CA GLN A 15 3.60 -16.35 22.40
C GLN A 15 4.39 -15.18 23.03
N ASP A 16 5.53 -15.51 23.67
CA ASP A 16 6.57 -14.58 24.14
C ASP A 16 7.40 -14.02 22.96
N ILE A 17 7.40 -12.69 22.76
CA ILE A 17 8.13 -11.98 21.69
C ILE A 17 9.60 -11.71 22.06
N MET A 18 9.98 -11.83 23.33
CA MET A 18 11.32 -11.49 23.81
C MET A 18 12.45 -12.26 23.10
N PRO A 19 12.33 -13.56 22.78
CA PRO A 19 13.35 -14.28 22.02
C PRO A 19 13.66 -13.63 20.67
N GLU A 20 12.67 -13.04 20.00
CA GLU A 20 12.86 -12.36 18.72
C GLU A 20 13.45 -10.97 18.90
N LEU A 21 13.00 -10.19 19.90
CA LEU A 21 13.60 -8.90 20.23
C LEU A 21 15.10 -9.02 20.57
N ILE A 22 15.47 -10.07 21.30
CA ILE A 22 16.87 -10.37 21.64
C ILE A 22 17.71 -10.65 20.40
N ARG A 23 17.14 -11.16 19.29
CA ARG A 23 17.91 -11.35 18.03
C ARG A 23 18.38 -10.03 17.45
N TYR A 24 17.57 -8.98 17.52
CA TYR A 24 17.98 -7.63 17.09
C TYR A 24 19.01 -7.02 18.05
N ALA A 25 18.94 -7.37 19.34
CA ALA A 25 19.92 -6.94 20.35
C ALA A 25 21.36 -7.35 20.03
N ASN A 26 21.51 -8.40 19.21
CA ASN A 26 22.80 -8.91 18.80
C ASN A 26 23.34 -8.33 17.49
N GLY A 27 22.55 -7.58 16.71
CA GLY A 27 23.02 -6.92 15.49
C GLY A 27 23.64 -5.55 15.75
N ASP A 28 23.60 -4.68 14.72
CA ASP A 28 24.10 -3.31 14.78
C ASP A 28 23.04 -2.35 15.32
N ILE A 29 23.52 -1.35 16.08
CA ILE A 29 22.70 -0.31 16.67
C ILE A 29 23.04 1.03 16.01
N THR A 30 22.08 1.61 15.30
CA THR A 30 22.21 2.92 14.64
C THR A 30 21.39 3.95 15.39
N PHE A 31 22.04 4.97 15.95
CA PHE A 31 21.36 6.08 16.62
C PHE A 31 20.51 6.86 15.61
N LYS A 32 19.27 7.19 15.97
CA LYS A 32 18.37 7.98 15.12
C LYS A 32 18.12 9.36 15.70
N LYS A 33 17.79 9.45 16.99
CA LYS A 33 17.41 10.70 17.64
C LYS A 33 17.61 10.66 19.15
N ALA A 34 17.93 11.80 19.74
CA ALA A 34 17.71 12.07 21.15
C ALA A 34 16.65 13.18 21.33
N GLY A 35 15.70 12.95 22.22
CA GLY A 35 14.75 13.94 22.71
C GLY A 35 14.99 14.21 24.20
N GLY A 36 14.24 15.18 24.76
CA GLY A 36 14.35 15.51 26.18
C GLY A 36 13.97 14.35 27.11
N PHE A 37 13.04 13.48 26.68
CA PHE A 37 12.44 12.41 27.50
C PHE A 37 12.72 11.00 26.96
N GLY A 38 13.49 10.87 25.88
CA GLY A 38 13.88 9.55 25.38
C GLY A 38 14.90 9.58 24.27
N VAL A 39 15.48 8.42 23.97
CA VAL A 39 16.41 8.21 22.86
C VAL A 39 15.85 7.13 21.95
N VAL A 40 15.86 7.40 20.64
CA VAL A 40 15.41 6.48 19.61
C VAL A 40 16.60 5.99 18.81
N PHE A 41 16.72 4.67 18.66
CA PHE A 41 17.71 4.05 17.79
C PHE A 41 17.09 2.88 17.03
N GLN A 42 17.75 2.54 15.93
CA GLN A 42 17.45 1.37 15.12
C GLN A 42 18.35 0.21 15.55
N MET A 43 17.77 -0.97 15.62
CA MET A 43 18.50 -2.23 15.83
C MET A 43 18.29 -3.11 14.61
N THR A 44 19.35 -3.71 14.09
CA THR A 44 19.31 -4.63 12.95
C THR A 44 19.47 -6.07 13.43
N SER A 45 19.10 -7.03 12.59
CA SER A 45 19.48 -8.44 12.81
C SER A 45 19.99 -9.05 11.53
N ASP A 46 21.18 -9.65 11.60
CA ASP A 46 21.75 -10.48 10.53
C ASP A 46 21.14 -11.90 10.52
N VAL A 47 20.34 -12.22 11.53
CA VAL A 47 19.69 -13.52 11.70
C VAL A 47 18.23 -13.38 11.27
N SER A 48 17.71 -14.38 10.55
CA SER A 48 16.30 -14.41 10.16
C SER A 48 15.40 -14.28 11.39
N THR A 49 14.48 -13.34 11.35
CA THR A 49 13.46 -13.12 12.38
C THR A 49 12.10 -13.58 11.87
N ILE A 50 11.21 -13.98 12.78
CA ILE A 50 9.85 -14.44 12.41
C ILE A 50 8.83 -13.30 12.36
N LEU A 51 9.22 -12.08 12.75
CA LEU A 51 8.38 -10.89 12.67
C LEU A 51 8.24 -10.47 11.20
N SER A 52 7.06 -10.56 10.59
CA SER A 52 6.93 -10.48 9.12
C SER A 52 6.84 -9.05 8.57
N ARG A 53 7.21 -8.86 7.28
CA ARG A 53 6.56 -7.91 6.35
C ARG A 53 6.21 -8.55 4.99
N ASN A 54 6.11 -9.89 4.99
CA ASN A 54 6.07 -10.88 3.88
C ASN A 54 7.43 -11.43 3.39
N GLY A 55 7.65 -12.73 3.65
CA GLY A 55 8.68 -13.58 3.05
C GLY A 55 10.01 -13.72 3.81
N CYS A 56 10.52 -12.65 4.44
CA CYS A 56 11.91 -12.61 4.94
C CYS A 56 12.13 -12.12 6.39
N GLY A 57 11.09 -11.85 7.17
CA GLY A 57 11.25 -11.24 8.50
C GLY A 57 11.61 -9.74 8.45
N LEU A 58 11.44 -9.03 9.56
CA LEU A 58 11.91 -7.65 9.73
C LEU A 58 13.43 -7.69 9.88
N GLN A 59 14.13 -6.91 9.06
CA GLN A 59 15.60 -6.79 9.14
C GLN A 59 16.03 -5.80 10.23
N SER A 60 15.13 -4.94 10.68
CA SER A 60 15.38 -3.99 11.76
C SER A 60 14.13 -3.57 12.51
N ILE A 61 14.32 -3.08 13.73
CA ILE A 61 13.29 -2.51 14.61
C ILE A 61 13.74 -1.15 15.14
N LEU A 62 12.79 -0.32 15.54
CA LEU A 62 13.04 0.92 16.28
C LEU A 62 12.84 0.66 17.76
N VAL A 63 13.72 1.24 18.58
CA VAL A 63 13.63 1.17 20.04
C VAL A 63 13.72 2.57 20.59
N LYS A 64 12.73 2.95 21.40
CA LYS A 64 12.73 4.17 22.20
C LYS A 64 13.02 3.78 23.65
N LEU A 65 14.08 4.36 24.22
CA LEU A 65 14.37 4.27 25.65
C LEU A 65 13.89 5.52 26.36
N ILE A 66 13.23 5.31 27.49
CA ILE A 66 12.65 6.33 28.35
C ILE A 66 13.19 6.10 29.76
N SER A 67 13.53 7.19 30.43
CA SER A 67 14.07 7.13 31.78
C SER A 67 12.95 7.20 32.81
N ILE A 68 12.85 6.22 33.71
CA ILE A 68 11.78 6.15 34.72
C ILE A 68 12.36 6.41 36.11
N ASP A 69 11.68 7.26 36.90
CA ASP A 69 12.00 7.67 38.29
C ASP A 69 13.28 8.51 38.50
N LYS A 70 14.35 8.25 37.72
CA LYS A 70 15.64 8.95 37.76
C LYS A 70 16.13 9.22 36.34
N PRO A 71 17.05 10.18 36.12
CA PRO A 71 17.62 10.42 34.80
C PRO A 71 18.46 9.24 34.33
N LEU A 72 18.61 9.13 33.02
CA LEU A 72 19.41 8.13 32.33
C LEU A 72 20.37 8.84 31.40
N GLN A 73 21.56 8.29 31.25
CA GLN A 73 22.51 8.72 30.24
C GLN A 73 22.72 7.57 29.24
N PHE A 74 22.47 7.82 27.96
CA PHE A 74 22.73 6.89 26.86
C PHE A 74 23.84 7.46 25.98
N ASP A 75 25.00 6.81 25.90
CA ASP A 75 26.14 7.29 25.10
C ASP A 75 26.49 8.78 25.32
N LYS A 76 26.44 9.23 26.60
CA LYS A 76 26.68 10.62 27.03
C LYS A 76 25.56 11.61 26.67
N VAL A 77 24.43 11.13 26.16
CA VAL A 77 23.21 11.93 25.99
C VAL A 77 22.35 11.77 27.25
N ASP A 78 22.02 12.90 27.88
CA ASP A 78 21.17 12.92 29.06
C ASP A 78 19.67 12.83 28.67
N VAL A 79 18.96 11.91 29.32
CA VAL A 79 17.52 11.66 29.16
C VAL A 79 16.84 12.03 30.48
N LYS A 80 15.88 12.95 30.42
CA LYS A 80 15.10 13.35 31.60
C LYS A 80 14.20 12.21 32.04
N GLN A 81 13.98 12.13 33.35
CA GLN A 81 13.04 11.19 33.92
C GLN A 81 11.59 11.57 33.61
N VAL A 82 10.75 10.57 33.44
CA VAL A 82 9.29 10.65 33.49
C VAL A 82 8.78 9.72 34.59
N ASN A 83 7.51 9.83 34.94
CA ASN A 83 6.88 8.91 35.87
C ASN A 83 6.33 7.67 35.13
N GLU A 84 5.88 6.66 35.87
CA GLU A 84 5.35 5.41 35.30
C GLU A 84 4.04 5.64 34.54
N ASP A 85 3.16 6.51 35.06
CA ASP A 85 1.89 6.87 34.41
C ASP A 85 2.13 7.56 33.06
N ASP A 86 3.10 8.48 32.96
CA ASP A 86 3.45 9.17 31.71
C ASP A 86 3.94 8.17 30.63
N PHE A 87 4.68 7.14 31.06
CA PHE A 87 5.16 6.08 30.16
C PHE A 87 3.99 5.20 29.69
N GLU A 88 3.10 4.80 30.61
CA GLU A 88 1.92 4.01 30.30
C GLU A 88 0.96 4.78 29.36
N ASP A 89 0.77 6.08 29.59
CA ASP A 89 -0.02 6.96 28.74
C ASP A 89 0.58 7.05 27.33
N GLU A 90 1.90 7.23 27.20
CA GLU A 90 2.55 7.24 25.88
C GLU A 90 2.31 5.91 25.12
N VAL A 91 2.51 4.78 25.81
CA VAL A 91 2.31 3.45 25.23
C VAL A 91 0.85 3.25 24.80
N HIS A 92 -0.10 3.63 25.65
CA HIS A 92 -1.53 3.49 25.38
C HIS A 92 -1.98 4.38 24.22
N ILE A 93 -1.54 5.64 24.20
CA ILE A 93 -1.85 6.59 23.11
C ILE A 93 -1.26 6.08 21.79
N HIS A 94 -0.01 5.61 21.79
CA HIS A 94 0.62 5.04 20.59
C HIS A 94 -0.20 3.86 20.05
N GLU A 95 -0.52 2.89 20.92
CA GLU A 95 -1.33 1.73 20.56
C GLU A 95 -2.70 2.14 19.96
N GLU A 96 -3.39 3.08 20.60
CA GLU A 96 -4.70 3.52 20.18
C GLU A 96 -4.64 4.28 18.84
N ILE A 97 -3.61 5.09 18.61
CA ILE A 97 -3.35 5.72 17.31
C ILE A 97 -3.19 4.65 16.23
N CYS A 98 -2.38 3.61 16.45
CA CYS A 98 -2.21 2.51 15.49
C CYS A 98 -3.55 1.82 15.21
N LYS A 99 -4.31 1.43 16.25
CA LYS A 99 -5.59 0.74 16.09
C LYS A 99 -6.63 1.58 15.35
N ARG A 100 -6.80 2.85 15.75
CA ARG A 100 -7.79 3.75 15.15
C ARG A 100 -7.44 4.13 13.73
N SER A 101 -6.17 4.38 13.44
CA SER A 101 -5.72 4.70 12.08
C SER A 101 -5.95 3.53 11.12
N LEU A 102 -5.64 2.29 11.54
CA LEU A 102 -5.96 1.10 10.75
C LEU A 102 -7.46 0.97 10.47
N LYS A 103 -8.29 1.18 11.50
CA LYS A 103 -9.74 1.07 11.37
C LYS A 103 -10.32 2.16 10.46
N MET A 104 -9.81 3.39 10.57
CA MET A 104 -10.34 4.56 9.88
C MET A 104 -9.80 4.69 8.45
N PHE A 105 -8.52 4.39 8.24
CA PHE A 105 -7.81 4.67 6.97
C PHE A 105 -7.28 3.41 6.28
N HIS A 106 -7.46 2.23 6.87
CA HIS A 106 -6.89 0.96 6.38
C HIS A 106 -5.35 0.92 6.36
N CYS A 107 -4.72 1.73 7.21
CA CYS A 107 -3.27 1.83 7.36
C CYS A 107 -2.87 2.48 8.69
N SER A 108 -1.66 2.17 9.18
CA SER A 108 -1.10 2.82 10.37
C SER A 108 -0.34 4.11 10.00
N ILE A 109 -0.59 5.20 10.73
CA ILE A 109 0.15 6.48 10.62
C ILE A 109 1.37 6.58 11.54
N ALA A 110 1.53 5.59 12.43
CA ALA A 110 2.63 5.42 13.36
C ALA A 110 3.27 4.03 13.19
N PRO A 111 4.55 3.84 13.54
CA PRO A 111 5.14 2.51 13.61
C PRO A 111 4.34 1.58 14.52
N THR A 112 4.14 0.33 14.11
CA THR A 112 3.47 -0.67 14.94
C THR A 112 4.25 -0.90 16.22
N LEU A 113 3.55 -0.87 17.35
CA LEU A 113 4.12 -1.26 18.65
C LEU A 113 4.27 -2.78 18.74
N LEU A 114 5.50 -3.25 18.98
CA LEU A 114 5.84 -4.67 19.10
C LEU A 114 5.82 -5.14 20.56
N HIS A 115 6.41 -4.34 21.45
CA HIS A 115 6.50 -4.60 22.89
C HIS A 115 6.79 -3.30 23.63
N ALA A 116 6.30 -3.15 24.85
CA ALA A 116 6.70 -2.08 25.74
C ALA A 116 6.76 -2.58 27.18
N GLU A 117 7.82 -2.27 27.91
CA GLU A 117 7.99 -2.71 29.28
C GLU A 117 8.97 -1.82 30.05
N ILE A 118 8.77 -1.74 31.37
CA ILE A 118 9.69 -1.08 32.30
C ILE A 118 10.58 -2.14 32.95
N TYR A 119 11.88 -1.91 32.86
CA TYR A 119 12.91 -2.80 33.37
C TYR A 119 13.68 -2.14 34.52
N THR A 120 14.12 -2.93 35.49
CA THR A 120 15.29 -2.52 36.28
C THR A 120 16.55 -2.51 35.39
N GLN A 121 17.58 -1.75 35.78
CA GLN A 121 18.85 -1.74 35.04
C GLN A 121 19.42 -3.16 34.89
N GLU A 122 19.37 -3.99 35.94
CA GLU A 122 19.88 -5.36 35.93
C GLU A 122 19.09 -6.27 34.96
N GLU A 123 17.76 -6.15 34.93
CA GLU A 123 16.91 -6.90 34.01
C GLU A 123 17.16 -6.48 32.56
N PHE A 124 17.24 -5.17 32.32
CA PHE A 124 17.51 -4.64 30.98
C PHE A 124 18.88 -5.11 30.47
N MET A 125 19.92 -5.05 31.30
CA MET A 125 21.26 -5.55 30.99
C MET A 125 21.26 -7.05 30.65
N ARG A 126 20.43 -7.84 31.33
CA ARG A 126 20.33 -9.29 31.09
C ARG A 126 19.74 -9.61 29.72
N HIS A 127 18.73 -8.85 29.30
CA HIS A 127 18.08 -9.05 28.00
C HIS A 127 18.83 -8.38 26.84
N PHE A 128 19.40 -7.20 27.08
CA PHE A 128 19.97 -6.33 26.05
C PHE A 128 21.38 -5.83 26.41
N PRO A 129 22.38 -6.72 26.58
CA PRO A 129 23.68 -6.36 27.13
C PRO A 129 24.42 -5.27 26.34
N LYS A 130 24.43 -5.35 25.00
CA LYS A 130 25.08 -4.35 24.13
C LYS A 130 24.51 -2.93 24.28
N ILE A 131 23.21 -2.83 24.54
CA ILE A 131 22.51 -1.55 24.74
C ILE A 131 22.70 -1.10 26.18
N GLY A 132 22.54 -2.02 27.12
CA GLY A 132 22.69 -1.73 28.53
C GLY A 132 24.09 -1.21 28.89
N GLU A 133 25.16 -1.69 28.25
CA GLU A 133 26.53 -1.16 28.43
C GLU A 133 26.66 0.33 28.06
N ARG A 134 25.76 0.83 27.21
CA ARG A 134 25.69 2.23 26.77
C ARG A 134 24.81 3.08 27.68
N ILE A 135 24.14 2.47 28.66
CA ILE A 135 23.20 3.11 29.58
C ILE A 135 23.84 3.24 30.96
N THR A 136 23.74 4.45 31.53
CA THR A 136 24.00 4.69 32.95
C THR A 136 22.77 5.32 33.57
N THR A 137 22.15 4.65 34.55
CA THR A 137 21.04 5.20 35.34
C THR A 137 21.02 4.60 36.74
N LYS A 138 20.32 5.25 37.67
CA LYS A 138 19.93 4.69 38.98
C LYS A 138 18.42 4.41 39.06
N GLY A 139 17.70 4.70 37.99
CA GLY A 139 16.25 4.51 37.87
C GLY A 139 15.91 3.25 37.11
N ARG A 140 14.64 3.14 36.75
CA ARG A 140 14.14 2.09 35.84
C ARG A 140 14.22 2.59 34.39
N ILE A 141 14.15 1.66 33.45
CA ILE A 141 14.28 1.91 32.02
C ILE A 141 12.98 1.47 31.36
N GLY A 142 12.21 2.42 30.83
CA GLY A 142 11.11 2.13 29.93
C GLY A 142 11.68 1.87 28.53
N ALA A 143 11.28 0.77 27.90
CA ALA A 143 11.68 0.47 26.53
C ALA A 143 10.45 0.18 25.67
N ILE A 144 10.33 0.90 24.56
CA ILE A 144 9.25 0.77 23.58
C ILE A 144 9.87 0.25 22.28
N PHE A 145 9.50 -0.95 21.87
CA PHE A 145 9.95 -1.64 20.66
C PHE A 145 8.90 -1.50 19.56
N MET A 146 9.32 -1.07 18.38
CA MET A 146 8.44 -0.75 17.26
C MET A 146 8.98 -1.32 15.95
N GLU A 147 8.11 -1.53 14.97
CA GLU A 147 8.53 -1.85 13.61
C GLU A 147 9.38 -0.71 13.02
N ASN A 148 10.44 -1.06 12.28
CA ASN A 148 11.19 -0.09 11.48
C ASN A 148 10.78 -0.14 10.01
N MET A 149 10.82 1.01 9.33
CA MET A 149 10.74 1.05 7.88
C MET A 149 12.13 0.83 7.27
N SER A 150 12.21 0.13 6.13
CA SER A 150 13.47 -0.05 5.41
C SER A 150 14.08 1.32 5.07
N ASP A 151 15.37 1.47 5.35
CA ASP A 151 16.18 2.67 5.04
C ASP A 151 15.60 4.02 5.54
N SER A 152 14.83 4.03 6.64
CA SER A 152 14.27 5.29 7.14
C SER A 152 15.27 6.18 7.88
N GLU A 153 15.19 7.48 7.63
CA GLU A 153 15.91 8.55 8.34
C GLU A 153 14.95 9.66 8.79
N THR A 154 15.40 10.58 9.66
CA THR A 154 14.53 11.67 10.12
C THR A 154 14.29 12.67 8.98
N VAL A 155 13.10 13.28 8.93
CA VAL A 155 12.84 14.35 7.96
C VAL A 155 13.75 15.55 8.22
N PHE A 156 14.22 15.75 9.45
CA PHE A 156 15.23 16.76 9.77
C PHE A 156 16.54 16.52 9.01
N ASP A 157 17.06 15.29 9.03
CA ASP A 157 18.29 14.92 8.31
C ASP A 157 18.11 15.05 6.78
N LEU A 158 16.97 14.62 6.26
CA LEU A 158 16.63 14.83 4.84
C LEU A 158 16.56 16.30 4.47
N PHE A 159 15.97 17.13 5.34
CA PHE A 159 15.86 18.56 5.11
C PHE A 159 17.24 19.22 5.09
N GLN A 160 18.18 18.79 5.93
CA GLN A 160 19.55 19.29 5.86
C GLN A 160 20.24 18.96 4.52
N ARG A 161 19.88 17.83 3.89
CA ARG A 161 20.47 17.35 2.64
C ARG A 161 19.81 17.94 1.39
N ASP A 162 18.48 17.89 1.31
CA ASP A 162 17.70 18.30 0.14
C ASP A 162 16.38 18.97 0.56
N LYS A 163 16.49 20.26 0.87
CA LYS A 163 15.37 21.09 1.33
C LYS A 163 14.22 21.15 0.33
N ARG A 164 14.54 21.28 -0.96
CA ARG A 164 13.54 21.50 -2.00
C ARG A 164 12.67 20.25 -2.16
N MET A 165 13.28 19.08 -2.21
CA MET A 165 12.56 17.80 -2.24
C MET A 165 11.68 17.62 -1.00
N VAL A 166 12.17 17.95 0.20
CA VAL A 166 11.37 17.85 1.43
C VAL A 166 10.16 18.80 1.39
N ILE A 167 10.35 20.05 0.97
CA ILE A 167 9.27 21.03 0.89
C ILE A 167 8.22 20.61 -0.16
N GLU A 168 8.66 20.21 -1.37
CA GLU A 168 7.75 19.90 -2.48
C GLU A 168 7.03 18.54 -2.28
N THR A 169 7.64 17.57 -1.58
CA THR A 169 7.15 16.19 -1.55
C THR A 169 6.78 15.65 -0.17
N ILE A 170 7.46 16.09 0.90
CA ILE A 170 7.29 15.54 2.25
C ILE A 170 6.36 16.40 3.09
N PHE A 171 6.51 17.73 3.09
CA PHE A 171 5.65 18.62 3.89
C PHE A 171 4.15 18.46 3.61
N PRO A 172 3.67 18.33 2.36
CA PRO A 172 2.25 18.09 2.09
C PRO A 172 1.74 16.78 2.71
N LYS A 173 2.57 15.73 2.68
CA LYS A 173 2.26 14.42 3.29
C LYS A 173 2.30 14.50 4.81
N ALA A 174 3.26 15.22 5.37
CA ALA A 174 3.40 15.42 6.80
C ALA A 174 2.22 16.23 7.38
N ARG A 175 1.76 17.28 6.67
CA ARG A 175 0.55 18.03 7.05
C ARG A 175 -0.69 17.13 7.04
N ARG A 176 -0.84 16.30 6.01
CA ARG A 176 -1.93 15.34 5.94
C ARG A 176 -1.83 14.26 7.04
N LEU A 177 -0.63 13.80 7.42
CA LEU A 177 -0.44 12.87 8.53
C LEU A 177 -0.93 13.43 9.87
N LEU A 178 -0.69 14.72 10.14
CA LEU A 178 -1.23 15.37 11.34
C LEU A 178 -2.75 15.49 11.33
N ILE A 179 -3.34 15.78 10.18
CA ILE A 179 -4.79 15.81 10.04
C ILE A 179 -5.35 14.41 10.33
N MET A 180 -4.72 13.36 9.81
CA MET A 180 -5.11 11.98 10.10
C MET A 180 -4.97 11.65 11.58
N LEU A 181 -3.91 12.11 12.24
CA LEU A 181 -3.72 11.96 13.69
C LEU A 181 -4.85 12.63 14.48
N ALA A 182 -5.24 13.84 14.08
CA ALA A 182 -6.34 14.56 14.69
C ALA A 182 -7.69 13.89 14.43
N GLN A 183 -7.92 13.36 13.23
CA GLN A 183 -9.13 12.60 12.88
C GLN A 183 -9.30 11.31 13.70
N VAL A 184 -8.21 10.65 14.10
CA VAL A 184 -8.26 9.50 15.03
C VAL A 184 -8.39 9.91 16.50
N GLY A 185 -8.43 11.22 16.76
CA GLY A 185 -8.76 11.80 18.06
C GLY A 185 -7.56 12.18 18.91
N PHE A 186 -6.39 12.47 18.32
CA PHE A 186 -5.19 12.85 19.07
C PHE A 186 -4.49 14.07 18.48
N LEU A 187 -3.89 14.91 19.33
CA LEU A 187 -2.93 15.95 18.95
C LEU A 187 -1.53 15.49 19.35
N HIS A 188 -0.52 15.76 18.52
CA HIS A 188 0.85 15.34 18.80
C HIS A 188 1.55 16.20 19.87
N ASN A 189 1.28 17.51 19.86
CA ASN A 189 1.85 18.58 20.71
C ASN A 189 3.38 18.77 20.70
N ASP A 190 4.19 17.79 20.28
CA ASP A 190 5.64 17.92 20.06
C ASP A 190 6.00 17.75 18.58
N TYR A 191 5.44 18.56 17.69
CA TYR A 191 5.62 18.33 16.26
C TYR A 191 6.87 19.04 15.71
N LYS A 192 7.92 18.26 15.46
CA LYS A 192 9.20 18.69 14.87
C LYS A 192 9.65 17.72 13.77
N LEU A 193 10.52 18.16 12.87
CA LEU A 193 10.99 17.32 11.76
C LEU A 193 11.72 16.06 12.23
N ASP A 194 12.31 16.07 13.43
CA ASP A 194 12.91 14.88 14.07
C ASP A 194 11.88 13.81 14.47
N ASN A 195 10.60 14.18 14.62
CA ASN A 195 9.49 13.29 14.98
C ASN A 195 8.79 12.69 13.75
N LEU A 196 9.37 12.89 12.57
CA LEU A 196 8.92 12.28 11.33
C LEU A 196 10.04 11.40 10.78
N LEU A 197 9.72 10.15 10.48
CA LEU A 197 10.61 9.24 9.77
C LEU A 197 10.15 9.07 8.33
N SER A 198 11.08 9.20 7.40
CA SER A 198 10.85 9.01 5.97
C SER A 198 11.73 7.87 5.45
N GLY A 199 11.11 6.88 4.82
CA GLY A 199 11.73 5.79 4.08
C GLY A 199 10.86 5.42 2.87
N ASP A 200 10.48 4.14 2.73
CA ASP A 200 9.43 3.72 1.78
C ASP A 200 8.07 4.40 2.03
N SER A 201 7.86 4.90 3.26
CA SER A 201 6.67 5.65 3.68
C SER A 201 7.04 6.70 4.71
N LEU A 202 6.09 7.59 5.03
CA LEU A 202 6.23 8.64 6.04
C LEU A 202 5.39 8.28 7.25
N CYS A 203 5.96 8.34 8.45
CA CYS A 203 5.23 8.09 9.70
C CYS A 203 5.63 9.07 10.81
N ILE A 204 4.76 9.18 11.82
CA ILE A 204 4.99 9.98 13.02
C ILE A 204 5.53 9.08 14.13
N ILE A 205 6.51 9.59 14.88
CA ILE A 205 7.09 8.94 16.07
C ILE A 205 7.09 9.89 17.26
N ASP A 206 7.28 9.34 18.47
CA ASP A 206 7.46 10.07 19.73
C ASP A 206 6.18 10.75 20.24
N PHE A 207 5.28 9.97 20.83
CA PHE A 207 3.96 10.42 21.31
C PHE A 207 3.96 10.84 22.79
N GLY A 208 5.11 11.08 23.39
CA GLY A 208 5.21 11.40 24.82
C GLY A 208 4.53 12.72 25.25
N MET A 209 4.16 13.58 24.31
CA MET A 209 3.37 14.80 24.55
C MET A 209 1.97 14.74 23.94
N ALA A 210 1.60 13.63 23.29
CA ALA A 210 0.34 13.52 22.59
C ALA A 210 -0.84 13.55 23.57
N THR A 211 -1.93 14.19 23.18
CA THR A 211 -3.14 14.28 24.02
C THR A 211 -4.40 13.92 23.23
N PRO A 212 -5.40 13.29 23.89
CA PRO A 212 -6.68 13.03 23.25
C PRO A 212 -7.43 14.34 22.97
N ILE A 213 -8.17 14.37 21.87
CA ILE A 213 -9.04 15.50 21.49
C ILE A 213 -10.40 15.33 22.14
N THR A 214 -10.95 16.42 22.67
CA THR A 214 -12.29 16.42 23.27
C THR A 214 -13.37 16.25 22.18
N PRO A 215 -14.56 15.71 22.49
CA PRO A 215 -15.65 15.62 21.51
C PRO A 215 -16.05 16.96 20.87
N ASP A 216 -15.98 18.06 21.63
CA ASP A 216 -16.29 19.40 21.13
C ASP A 216 -15.21 19.89 20.14
N ASP A 217 -13.94 19.63 20.44
CA ASP A 217 -12.83 19.98 19.54
C ASP A 217 -12.81 19.10 18.30
N MET A 218 -13.21 17.83 18.40
CA MET A 218 -13.43 16.96 17.23
C MET A 218 -14.52 17.52 16.31
N ALA A 219 -15.64 17.99 16.87
CA ALA A 219 -16.72 18.59 16.08
C ALA A 219 -16.27 19.89 15.37
N ARG A 220 -15.40 20.68 16.00
CA ARG A 220 -14.76 21.85 15.38
C ARG A 220 -13.86 21.44 14.22
N LEU A 221 -12.98 20.46 14.42
CA LEU A 221 -12.11 19.93 13.38
C LEU A 221 -12.91 19.43 12.18
N ASP A 222 -13.99 18.66 12.41
CA ASP A 222 -14.87 18.16 11.35
C ASP A 222 -15.51 19.30 10.54
N THR A 223 -15.82 20.42 11.20
CA THR A 223 -16.35 21.62 10.54
C THR A 223 -15.28 22.25 9.65
N TYR A 224 -14.06 22.45 10.18
CA TYR A 224 -12.96 23.04 9.43
C TYR A 224 -12.57 22.19 8.22
N LEU A 225 -12.56 20.86 8.36
CA LEU A 225 -12.30 19.93 7.26
C LEU A 225 -13.38 19.97 6.16
N LYS A 226 -14.66 20.07 6.52
CA LYS A 226 -15.77 20.19 5.56
C LYS A 226 -15.74 21.52 4.79
N GLU A 227 -15.33 22.59 5.45
CA GLU A 227 -15.21 23.92 4.86
C GLU A 227 -13.91 24.09 4.07
N PHE A 228 -13.00 23.11 4.12
CA PHE A 228 -11.63 23.21 3.59
C PHE A 228 -10.87 24.43 4.14
N ASP A 229 -11.16 24.82 5.39
CA ASP A 229 -10.57 25.98 6.06
C ASP A 229 -9.17 25.65 6.59
N THR A 230 -8.19 25.74 5.68
CA THR A 230 -6.79 25.35 5.93
C THR A 230 -6.16 26.14 7.07
N GLU A 231 -6.50 27.42 7.23
CA GLU A 231 -5.95 28.28 8.28
C GLU A 231 -6.40 27.80 9.66
N LYS A 232 -7.70 27.57 9.84
CA LYS A 232 -8.24 27.04 11.10
C LYS A 232 -7.77 25.62 11.41
N ILE A 233 -7.58 24.77 10.39
CA ILE A 233 -7.01 23.43 10.58
C ILE A 233 -5.59 23.55 11.12
N ILE A 234 -4.74 24.40 10.54
CA ILE A 234 -3.37 24.59 11.01
C ILE A 234 -3.34 25.16 12.42
N GLU A 235 -4.19 26.16 12.71
CA GLU A 235 -4.31 26.73 14.06
C GLU A 235 -4.70 25.66 15.08
N PHE A 236 -5.69 24.84 14.76
CA PHE A 236 -6.15 23.73 15.59
C PHE A 236 -5.04 22.70 15.87
N LEU A 237 -4.22 22.38 14.88
CA LEU A 237 -3.10 21.45 15.05
C LEU A 237 -1.93 22.04 15.85
N SER A 238 -1.92 23.35 16.11
CA SER A 238 -0.81 24.10 16.71
C SER A 238 -1.07 24.61 18.15
N VAL A 239 -2.16 24.16 18.80
CA VAL A 239 -2.74 24.81 20.00
C VAL A 239 -1.81 24.84 21.24
N ASP A 240 -0.80 23.99 21.37
CA ASP A 240 0.08 23.96 22.55
C ASP A 240 1.59 23.85 22.26
N THR A 241 2.07 24.50 21.20
CA THR A 241 3.49 24.45 20.83
C THR A 241 4.36 25.51 21.52
N SER A 242 3.83 26.16 22.56
CA SER A 242 4.46 27.31 23.24
C SER A 242 5.78 26.97 23.97
N HIS A 243 5.98 25.69 24.27
CA HIS A 243 7.14 25.14 25.00
C HIS A 243 8.24 24.57 24.09
N LEU A 244 8.04 24.55 22.76
CA LEU A 244 9.09 24.16 21.82
C LEU A 244 10.22 25.19 21.87
N ASN A 245 11.34 24.81 22.47
CA ASN A 245 12.54 25.62 22.53
C ASN A 245 13.03 25.94 21.12
N GLN A 246 13.02 27.22 20.77
CA GLN A 246 13.47 27.80 19.49
C GLN A 246 14.77 27.16 18.97
N ILE A 247 14.69 26.18 18.06
CA ILE A 247 15.87 25.81 17.27
C ILE A 247 16.14 26.95 16.29
N LYS A 248 17.06 27.85 16.69
CA LYS A 248 17.59 28.88 15.79
C LYS A 248 18.54 28.24 14.79
N TYR A 249 18.08 28.02 13.57
CA TYR A 249 18.96 27.70 12.44
C TYR A 249 19.10 28.91 11.53
N LYS A 250 20.29 29.54 11.53
CA LYS A 250 20.61 30.72 10.68
C LYS A 250 19.57 31.87 10.74
N GLY A 251 18.97 32.11 11.90
CA GLY A 251 18.06 33.24 12.11
C GLY A 251 16.60 33.03 11.69
N TYR A 252 16.22 31.83 11.22
CA TYR A 252 14.83 31.46 10.92
C TYR A 252 14.37 30.32 11.84
N ILE A 253 13.14 30.43 12.36
CA ILE A 253 12.54 29.48 13.33
C ILE A 253 11.68 28.51 12.53
N LEU A 254 12.23 27.39 12.07
CA LEU A 254 11.56 26.50 11.12
C LEU A 254 10.64 25.44 11.76
N GLU A 255 10.59 25.28 13.08
CA GLU A 255 9.94 24.14 13.75
C GLU A 255 8.43 24.02 13.45
N LEU A 256 7.74 25.13 13.16
CA LEU A 256 6.33 25.17 12.77
C LEU A 256 6.07 25.94 11.46
N GLN A 257 7.11 26.52 10.85
CA GLN A 257 6.95 27.35 9.64
C GLN A 257 6.42 26.54 8.46
N TRP A 258 6.72 25.25 8.41
CA TRP A 258 6.27 24.38 7.34
C TRP A 258 4.80 23.97 7.46
N LEU A 259 4.17 24.11 8.64
CA LEU A 259 2.73 23.94 8.77
C LEU A 259 1.98 25.08 8.05
N ARG A 260 2.58 26.28 8.01
CA ARG A 260 2.03 27.51 7.45
C ARG A 260 2.60 27.82 6.06
N GLN A 261 1.81 27.63 5.01
CA GLN A 261 2.27 27.77 3.61
C GLN A 261 2.84 29.17 3.31
N ASP A 262 2.23 30.22 3.86
CA ASP A 262 2.67 31.62 3.76
C ASP A 262 4.09 31.86 4.29
N GLN A 263 4.53 31.05 5.27
CA GLN A 263 5.87 31.10 5.84
C GLN A 263 6.90 30.27 5.04
N VAL A 264 6.44 29.28 4.27
CA VAL A 264 7.26 28.52 3.31
C VAL A 264 7.49 29.35 2.03
N ASP A 265 6.47 30.06 1.56
CA ASP A 265 6.52 30.91 0.36
C ASP A 265 7.51 32.08 0.53
N THR A 266 7.78 32.50 1.77
CA THR A 266 8.81 33.50 2.10
C THR A 266 10.24 32.95 2.01
N TYR A 267 10.41 31.61 1.97
CA TYR A 267 11.71 30.94 1.90
C TYR A 267 12.15 30.61 0.46
N ASP A 268 11.22 30.26 -0.44
CA ASP A 268 11.49 30.06 -1.87
C ASP A 268 10.24 30.42 -2.73
N PRO A 269 10.23 31.57 -3.42
CA PRO A 269 9.05 32.09 -4.14
C PRO A 269 8.72 31.33 -5.44
N VAL A 270 9.50 30.29 -5.80
CA VAL A 270 9.29 29.46 -7.01
C VAL A 270 8.43 28.23 -6.72
N ILE A 271 8.09 27.98 -5.45
CA ILE A 271 7.32 26.82 -5.02
C ILE A 271 5.82 27.06 -5.27
N ASP A 272 5.14 26.04 -5.80
CA ASP A 272 3.71 26.09 -6.14
C ASP A 272 2.84 26.29 -4.87
N PRO A 273 2.04 27.38 -4.79
CA PRO A 273 1.17 27.66 -3.64
C PRO A 273 0.05 26.61 -3.43
N ALA A 274 -0.25 25.78 -4.43
CA ALA A 274 -1.38 24.85 -4.40
C ALA A 274 -1.12 23.57 -3.56
N VAL A 275 0.11 23.37 -3.05
CA VAL A 275 0.49 22.12 -2.37
C VAL A 275 0.27 22.20 -0.85
N ALA A 276 -0.94 22.55 -0.43
CA ALA A 276 -1.24 22.75 0.99
C ALA A 276 -1.28 21.40 1.76
N ILE A 277 -2.00 20.40 1.24
CA ILE A 277 -2.25 19.14 1.93
C ILE A 277 -2.30 18.02 0.87
N ALA A 278 -1.53 16.94 1.07
CA ALA A 278 -1.61 15.79 0.18
C ALA A 278 -2.99 15.10 0.28
N PRO A 279 -3.56 14.56 -0.82
CA PRO A 279 -4.73 13.68 -0.75
C PRO A 279 -4.52 12.51 0.23
N GLU A 280 -5.60 12.00 0.82
CA GLU A 280 -5.55 10.86 1.76
C GLU A 280 -4.82 9.67 1.16
N GLU A 281 -5.06 9.42 -0.12
CA GLU A 281 -4.50 8.32 -0.91
C GLU A 281 -3.04 8.55 -1.31
N SER A 282 -2.51 9.76 -1.07
CA SER A 282 -1.13 10.15 -1.41
C SER A 282 -0.16 9.98 -0.25
N ILE A 283 -0.68 9.80 0.96
CA ILE A 283 0.08 9.16 2.02
C ILE A 283 -0.27 7.68 1.93
N ILE A 284 0.75 6.83 1.91
CA ILE A 284 0.69 5.43 2.34
C ILE A 284 0.71 4.38 1.22
N ASP A 285 1.86 3.69 1.14
CA ASP A 285 1.87 2.23 1.16
C ASP A 285 1.85 1.81 2.66
N PRO A 286 0.90 0.97 3.10
CA PRO A 286 0.67 0.73 4.52
C PRO A 286 1.89 0.07 5.20
N ILE A 287 2.20 0.52 6.42
CA ILE A 287 2.71 -0.40 7.46
C ILE A 287 1.57 -1.40 7.69
N ARG A 288 1.57 -2.51 6.95
CA ARG A 288 0.52 -3.53 7.03
C ARG A 288 0.62 -4.26 8.36
N LEU A 289 -0.16 -3.80 9.32
CA LEU A 289 -0.79 -4.70 10.27
C LEU A 289 -1.88 -5.44 9.50
N GLU A 290 -1.53 -6.58 8.90
CA GLU A 290 -2.59 -7.56 8.65
C GLU A 290 -3.17 -7.90 10.03
N GLU A 291 -4.50 -7.91 10.19
CA GLU A 291 -5.22 -8.31 11.41
C GLU A 291 -4.89 -9.76 11.87
N HIS A 292 -3.85 -10.38 11.31
CA HIS A 292 -3.33 -11.70 11.57
C HIS A 292 -1.85 -11.68 12.05
N SER A 293 -1.20 -10.51 12.12
CA SER A 293 0.26 -10.40 12.29
C SER A 293 0.80 -10.40 13.73
N LEU A 294 -0.04 -10.63 14.74
CA LEU A 294 0.43 -10.94 16.10
C LEU A 294 0.18 -12.41 16.51
N CYS A 295 -0.20 -13.27 15.56
CA CYS A 295 -0.08 -14.71 15.72
C CYS A 295 1.28 -15.18 15.21
N VAL A 296 2.34 -14.89 15.96
CA VAL A 296 3.46 -15.84 15.95
C VAL A 296 2.95 -17.03 16.77
N VAL A 297 2.78 -18.16 16.09
CA VAL A 297 2.67 -19.45 16.76
C VAL A 297 4.09 -19.88 17.05
N SER A 298 4.32 -20.25 18.30
CA SER A 298 5.58 -20.78 18.78
C SER A 298 5.92 -22.03 18.01
N GLU A 299 6.94 -21.92 17.16
CA GLU A 299 7.69 -23.07 16.70
C GLU A 299 9.06 -23.01 17.38
N LYS A 300 9.29 -23.96 18.29
CA LYS A 300 10.64 -24.40 18.62
C LYS A 300 11.37 -24.65 17.29
N PRO A 301 12.69 -24.36 17.19
CA PRO A 301 13.44 -24.63 15.97
C PRO A 301 13.22 -26.09 15.55
N VAL A 302 12.59 -26.25 14.40
CA VAL A 302 12.37 -27.54 13.76
C VAL A 302 13.77 -28.14 13.53
N LYS A 303 13.99 -29.36 14.01
CA LYS A 303 15.30 -30.02 13.93
C LYS A 303 15.83 -29.97 12.48
N PRO A 304 17.12 -29.71 12.26
CA PRO A 304 17.71 -29.59 10.92
C PRO A 304 17.49 -30.83 10.01
N GLU A 305 17.18 -31.97 10.61
CA GLU A 305 16.78 -33.21 9.92
C GLU A 305 15.51 -33.05 9.04
N LEU A 306 14.61 -32.11 9.37
CA LEU A 306 13.32 -31.91 8.67
C LEU A 306 13.40 -30.91 7.50
N GLN A 307 14.46 -30.09 7.42
CA GLN A 307 14.66 -29.10 6.34
C GLN A 307 15.00 -29.73 4.98
N THR A 308 15.17 -31.05 4.92
CA THR A 308 15.58 -31.79 3.72
C THR A 308 14.44 -32.56 3.06
N ILE A 309 13.24 -32.52 3.64
CA ILE A 309 12.08 -33.24 3.11
C ILE A 309 11.44 -32.40 2.01
N ASP A 310 11.64 -32.77 0.74
CA ASP A 310 10.81 -32.24 -0.36
C ASP A 310 9.34 -32.55 -0.03
N PRO A 311 8.44 -31.56 0.04
CA PRO A 311 7.02 -31.80 0.36
C PRO A 311 6.38 -32.89 -0.50
N ARG A 312 6.88 -33.09 -1.73
CA ARG A 312 6.41 -34.11 -2.67
C ARG A 312 6.78 -35.55 -2.30
N VAL A 313 7.69 -35.78 -1.35
CA VAL A 313 7.98 -37.11 -0.80
C VAL A 313 7.22 -37.40 0.49
N TYR A 314 6.34 -36.53 0.97
CA TYR A 314 5.52 -36.79 2.17
C TYR A 314 4.72 -38.10 2.07
N GLU A 315 4.16 -38.40 0.89
CA GLU A 315 3.41 -39.62 0.64
C GLU A 315 4.27 -40.90 0.72
N THR A 316 5.58 -40.78 0.51
CA THR A 316 6.53 -41.90 0.56
C THR A 316 7.20 -42.06 1.92
N LEU A 317 6.91 -41.16 2.88
CA LEU A 317 7.43 -41.27 4.24
C LEU A 317 6.84 -42.49 5.00
N PRO A 318 7.60 -43.09 5.93
CA PRO A 318 7.08 -44.05 6.88
C PRO A 318 5.89 -43.52 7.69
N GLU A 319 4.91 -44.37 8.01
CA GLU A 319 3.66 -43.98 8.70
C GLU A 319 3.85 -43.22 10.01
N HIS A 320 4.87 -43.57 10.79
CA HIS A 320 5.17 -42.87 12.05
C HIS A 320 5.65 -41.41 11.83
N LEU A 321 6.26 -41.10 10.67
CA LEU A 321 6.64 -39.73 10.30
C LEU A 321 5.50 -38.96 9.65
N LYS A 322 4.63 -39.64 8.88
CA LYS A 322 3.39 -39.01 8.36
C LYS A 322 2.48 -38.50 9.46
N ARG A 323 2.46 -39.19 10.61
CA ARG A 323 1.68 -38.81 11.79
C ARG A 323 2.43 -37.89 12.76
N ASN A 324 3.66 -37.49 12.42
CA ASN A 324 4.42 -36.54 13.23
C ASN A 324 3.93 -35.10 12.95
N MET A 325 3.50 -34.41 14.01
CA MET A 325 2.92 -33.07 13.90
C MET A 325 3.90 -32.02 13.37
N ASP A 326 5.19 -32.14 13.67
CA ASP A 326 6.21 -31.20 13.19
C ASP A 326 6.46 -31.39 11.68
N VAL A 327 6.47 -32.65 11.21
CA VAL A 327 6.55 -33.00 9.78
C VAL A 327 5.33 -32.45 9.04
N ILE A 328 4.12 -32.70 9.57
CA ILE A 328 2.87 -32.21 8.96
C ILE A 328 2.88 -30.69 8.84
N ARG A 329 3.24 -29.96 9.91
CA ARG A 329 3.31 -28.50 9.89
C ARG A 329 4.29 -28.00 8.83
N TYR A 330 5.51 -28.54 8.82
CA TYR A 330 6.55 -28.14 7.87
C TYR A 330 6.12 -28.35 6.41
N VAL A 331 5.52 -29.52 6.11
CA VAL A 331 5.06 -29.84 4.76
C VAL A 331 3.93 -28.91 4.33
N LEU A 332 2.96 -28.62 5.20
CA LEU A 332 1.85 -27.71 4.89
C LEU A 332 2.28 -26.24 4.78
N GLN A 333 3.28 -25.81 5.56
CA GLN A 333 3.89 -24.49 5.42
C GLN A 333 4.60 -24.32 4.06
N SER A 334 5.19 -25.40 3.55
CA SER A 334 5.88 -25.40 2.26
C SER A 334 4.92 -25.62 1.08
N SER A 335 3.85 -26.39 1.29
CA SER A 335 2.83 -26.69 0.28
C SER A 335 1.50 -27.06 0.93
N GLY A 336 0.58 -26.10 1.02
CA GLY A 336 -0.74 -26.30 1.62
C GLY A 336 -1.59 -27.38 0.94
N VAL A 337 -1.34 -27.66 -0.35
CA VAL A 337 -1.99 -28.73 -1.15
C VAL A 337 -1.88 -30.11 -0.48
N MET A 338 -0.83 -30.32 0.31
CA MET A 338 -0.56 -31.59 1.00
C MET A 338 -1.54 -31.89 2.13
N LEU A 339 -2.49 -31.00 2.45
CA LEU A 339 -3.55 -31.28 3.42
C LEU A 339 -4.36 -32.52 3.02
N SER A 340 -4.53 -32.76 1.72
CA SER A 340 -5.16 -33.97 1.18
C SER A 340 -4.47 -35.27 1.63
N SER A 341 -3.16 -35.25 1.85
CA SER A 341 -2.35 -36.41 2.28
C SER A 341 -2.28 -36.56 3.80
N VAL A 342 -2.72 -35.56 4.58
CA VAL A 342 -2.72 -35.60 6.06
C VAL A 342 -3.86 -36.49 6.56
N PRO A 343 -3.61 -37.42 7.51
CA PRO A 343 -4.66 -38.26 8.10
C PRO A 343 -5.80 -37.44 8.69
N GLU A 344 -7.04 -37.90 8.46
CA GLU A 344 -8.26 -37.15 8.79
C GLU A 344 -8.38 -36.84 10.29
N ASP A 345 -7.91 -37.74 11.15
CA ASP A 345 -7.90 -37.57 12.60
C ASP A 345 -6.92 -36.49 13.09
N LEU A 346 -5.95 -36.10 12.25
CA LEU A 346 -4.94 -35.08 12.54
C LEU A 346 -5.27 -33.72 11.93
N LYS A 347 -6.33 -33.61 11.11
CA LYS A 347 -6.85 -32.35 10.58
C LYS A 347 -7.58 -31.57 11.68
N THR A 348 -6.78 -31.00 12.58
CA THR A 348 -7.23 -30.09 13.64
C THR A 348 -7.27 -28.65 13.13
N GLU A 349 -7.95 -27.76 13.86
CA GLU A 349 -8.08 -26.35 13.49
C GLU A 349 -6.72 -25.66 13.21
N PRO A 350 -5.65 -25.86 14.03
CA PRO A 350 -4.34 -25.27 13.74
C PRO A 350 -3.71 -25.82 12.46
N ILE A 351 -3.92 -27.10 12.15
CA ILE A 351 -3.32 -27.76 10.98
C ILE A 351 -3.98 -27.29 9.69
N VAL A 352 -5.31 -27.24 9.67
CA VAL A 352 -6.05 -26.77 8.48
C VAL A 352 -5.79 -25.28 8.23
N ARG A 353 -5.57 -24.48 9.28
CA ARG A 353 -5.18 -23.07 9.15
C ARG A 353 -3.85 -22.88 8.45
N ILE A 354 -2.84 -23.69 8.78
CA ILE A 354 -1.53 -23.62 8.11
C ILE A 354 -1.69 -23.87 6.60
N ALA A 355 -2.42 -24.94 6.25
CA ALA A 355 -2.64 -25.31 4.85
C ALA A 355 -3.42 -24.23 4.07
N VAL A 356 -4.51 -23.71 4.66
CA VAL A 356 -5.37 -22.70 4.03
C VAL A 356 -4.65 -21.35 3.89
N SER A 357 -3.86 -20.95 4.89
CA SER A 357 -3.05 -19.73 4.84
C SER A 357 -1.98 -19.79 3.75
N ASN A 358 -1.35 -20.94 3.55
CA ASN A 358 -0.38 -21.14 2.48
C ASN A 358 -1.04 -21.24 1.08
N TYR A 359 -2.18 -21.94 0.98
CA TYR A 359 -2.87 -22.18 -0.27
C TYR A 359 -4.40 -22.25 -0.07
N GLY A 360 -5.14 -21.22 -0.49
CA GLY A 360 -6.57 -21.09 -0.22
C GLY A 360 -7.44 -22.26 -0.72
N TYR A 361 -7.08 -22.88 -1.86
CA TYR A 361 -7.81 -24.05 -2.37
C TYR A 361 -7.68 -25.31 -1.51
N SER A 362 -6.77 -25.33 -0.52
CA SER A 362 -6.71 -26.40 0.48
C SER A 362 -8.00 -26.50 1.29
N LEU A 363 -8.86 -25.47 1.28
CA LEU A 363 -10.19 -25.50 1.86
C LEU A 363 -11.04 -26.71 1.39
N LYS A 364 -10.79 -27.22 0.18
CA LYS A 364 -11.46 -28.43 -0.35
C LYS A 364 -11.22 -29.67 0.51
N ASP A 365 -10.05 -29.77 1.15
CA ASP A 365 -9.59 -30.93 1.92
C ASP A 365 -9.84 -30.77 3.44
N VAL A 366 -10.42 -29.63 3.85
CA VAL A 366 -10.78 -29.32 5.24
C VAL A 366 -12.07 -30.06 5.62
N PRO A 367 -12.11 -30.72 6.79
CA PRO A 367 -13.34 -31.34 7.29
C PRO A 367 -14.46 -30.30 7.43
N GLU A 368 -15.69 -30.62 6.99
CA GLU A 368 -16.83 -29.67 6.99
C GLU A 368 -17.05 -29.00 8.36
N ARG A 369 -16.90 -29.75 9.46
CA ARG A 369 -17.04 -29.22 10.83
C ARG A 369 -16.03 -28.13 11.20
N LEU A 370 -14.96 -27.96 10.43
CA LEU A 370 -13.91 -26.95 10.64
C LEU A 370 -13.98 -25.77 9.67
N LYS A 371 -14.89 -25.80 8.68
CA LYS A 371 -15.08 -24.70 7.72
C LYS A 371 -15.88 -23.55 8.32
N THR A 372 -15.32 -22.91 9.34
CA THR A 372 -15.93 -21.71 9.96
C THR A 372 -15.82 -20.51 9.02
N LYS A 373 -16.62 -19.46 9.28
CA LYS A 373 -16.58 -18.22 8.49
C LYS A 373 -15.18 -17.62 8.44
N GLU A 374 -14.44 -17.68 9.55
CA GLU A 374 -13.08 -17.14 9.65
C GLU A 374 -12.10 -17.93 8.77
N LEU A 375 -12.16 -19.27 8.79
CA LEU A 375 -11.28 -20.10 7.96
C LEU A 375 -11.60 -19.97 6.47
N VAL A 376 -12.90 -19.89 6.12
CA VAL A 376 -13.33 -19.63 4.75
C VAL A 376 -12.90 -18.23 4.29
N SER A 377 -13.03 -17.21 5.15
CA SER A 377 -12.57 -15.85 4.85
C SER A 377 -11.06 -15.82 4.57
N MET A 378 -10.26 -16.54 5.36
CA MET A 378 -8.83 -16.70 5.12
C MET A 378 -8.54 -17.35 3.76
N ALA A 379 -9.25 -18.43 3.42
CA ALA A 379 -9.10 -19.10 2.13
C ALA A 379 -9.45 -18.18 0.95
N VAL A 380 -10.55 -17.42 1.09
CA VAL A 380 -11.06 -16.50 0.06
C VAL A 380 -10.14 -15.30 -0.11
N LYS A 381 -9.59 -14.73 0.96
CA LYS A 381 -8.58 -13.65 0.88
C LYS A 381 -7.26 -14.09 0.26
N ASN A 382 -6.89 -15.38 0.41
CA ASN A 382 -5.70 -15.94 -0.24
C ASN A 382 -5.94 -16.23 -1.73
N ARG A 383 -7.11 -16.77 -2.07
CA ARG A 383 -7.59 -16.97 -3.45
C ARG A 383 -9.11 -16.85 -3.48
N GLY A 384 -9.63 -15.82 -4.15
CA GLY A 384 -11.07 -15.56 -4.23
C GLY A 384 -11.91 -16.77 -4.66
N SER A 385 -11.43 -17.55 -5.63
CA SER A 385 -12.10 -18.77 -6.10
C SER A 385 -12.24 -19.89 -5.06
N SER A 386 -11.60 -19.80 -3.89
CA SER A 386 -11.73 -20.78 -2.82
C SER A 386 -13.15 -20.81 -2.23
N ILE A 387 -13.96 -19.77 -2.46
CA ILE A 387 -15.37 -19.72 -2.08
C ILE A 387 -16.18 -20.93 -2.61
N GLN A 388 -15.75 -21.54 -3.72
CA GLN A 388 -16.39 -22.75 -4.27
C GLN A 388 -16.40 -23.93 -3.29
N PHE A 389 -15.44 -23.98 -2.35
CA PHE A 389 -15.28 -25.04 -1.36
C PHE A 389 -15.88 -24.71 0.00
N ALA A 390 -16.46 -23.51 0.16
CA ALA A 390 -17.15 -23.11 1.37
C ALA A 390 -18.47 -23.90 1.56
N PRO A 391 -18.95 -24.06 2.80
CA PRO A 391 -20.32 -24.49 3.07
C PRO A 391 -21.34 -23.60 2.34
N GLU A 392 -22.47 -24.19 1.93
CA GLU A 392 -23.45 -23.50 1.07
C GLU A 392 -24.01 -22.22 1.71
N ALA A 393 -24.18 -22.21 3.04
CA ALA A 393 -24.59 -21.04 3.79
C ALA A 393 -23.57 -19.88 3.70
N LEU A 394 -22.27 -20.20 3.67
CA LEU A 394 -21.18 -19.21 3.60
C LEU A 394 -20.91 -18.72 2.18
N LYS A 395 -21.25 -19.49 1.14
CA LYS A 395 -21.19 -19.00 -0.26
C LYS A 395 -22.15 -17.85 -0.53
N ARG A 396 -23.17 -17.69 0.31
CA ARG A 396 -24.20 -16.65 0.24
C ARG A 396 -23.90 -15.47 1.18
N ASP A 397 -22.78 -15.50 1.89
CA ASP A 397 -22.36 -14.42 2.78
C ASP A 397 -21.84 -13.22 1.94
N PRO A 398 -22.44 -12.02 2.07
CA PRO A 398 -22.06 -10.87 1.26
C PRO A 398 -20.60 -10.42 1.42
N GLU A 399 -20.02 -10.56 2.63
CA GLU A 399 -18.63 -10.17 2.89
C GLU A 399 -17.66 -11.12 2.18
N LEU A 400 -17.95 -12.43 2.21
CA LEU A 400 -17.16 -13.44 1.50
C LEU A 400 -17.29 -13.30 -0.02
N ILE A 401 -18.49 -13.05 -0.53
CA ILE A 401 -18.74 -12.78 -1.95
C ILE A 401 -17.94 -11.55 -2.42
N HIS A 402 -17.99 -10.46 -1.65
CA HIS A 402 -17.27 -9.24 -1.97
C HIS A 402 -15.75 -9.46 -1.96
N ALA A 403 -15.23 -10.13 -0.92
CA ALA A 403 -13.81 -10.48 -0.83
C ALA A 403 -13.36 -11.34 -2.01
N ALA A 404 -14.17 -12.36 -2.38
CA ALA A 404 -13.86 -13.28 -3.47
C ALA A 404 -13.71 -12.57 -4.82
N VAL A 405 -14.65 -11.67 -5.15
CA VAL A 405 -14.66 -10.95 -6.43
C VAL A 405 -13.63 -9.82 -6.48
N THR A 406 -13.28 -9.25 -5.33
CA THR A 406 -12.27 -8.18 -5.25
C THR A 406 -10.87 -8.69 -5.59
N ASP A 407 -10.52 -9.89 -5.09
CA ASP A 407 -9.20 -10.48 -5.28
C ASP A 407 -9.08 -11.26 -6.60
N GLU A 408 -10.13 -12.00 -6.98
CA GLU A 408 -10.12 -12.82 -8.18
C GLU A 408 -11.46 -12.74 -8.92
N SER A 409 -11.50 -11.99 -10.02
CA SER A 409 -12.70 -11.83 -10.84
C SER A 409 -13.31 -13.16 -11.35
N MET A 410 -12.50 -14.22 -11.49
CA MET A 410 -12.99 -15.56 -11.83
C MET A 410 -13.85 -16.20 -10.74
N ALA A 411 -13.82 -15.70 -9.50
CA ALA A 411 -14.63 -16.20 -8.40
C ALA A 411 -16.13 -16.02 -8.63
N ILE A 412 -16.52 -15.06 -9.50
CA ILE A 412 -17.94 -14.78 -9.81
C ILE A 412 -18.70 -16.00 -10.33
N LYS A 413 -18.03 -16.94 -10.98
CA LYS A 413 -18.62 -18.19 -11.50
C LYS A 413 -19.03 -19.19 -10.40
N PHE A 414 -18.54 -18.98 -9.17
CA PHE A 414 -18.81 -19.81 -8.01
C PHE A 414 -19.83 -19.19 -7.05
N ILE A 415 -20.29 -17.97 -7.35
CA ILE A 415 -21.28 -17.26 -6.55
C ILE A 415 -22.67 -17.65 -7.07
N PRO A 416 -23.64 -17.95 -6.19
CA PRO A 416 -25.01 -18.24 -6.60
C PRO A 416 -25.59 -17.13 -7.47
N GLU A 417 -26.27 -17.50 -8.57
CA GLU A 417 -26.71 -16.55 -9.60
C GLU A 417 -27.61 -15.43 -9.05
N ASP A 418 -28.43 -15.76 -8.05
CA ASP A 418 -29.34 -14.84 -7.38
C ASP A 418 -28.64 -13.83 -6.46
N MET A 419 -27.37 -14.08 -6.12
CA MET A 419 -26.51 -13.16 -5.35
C MET A 419 -25.66 -12.25 -6.23
N ILE A 420 -25.59 -12.52 -7.54
CA ILE A 420 -24.84 -11.69 -8.48
C ILE A 420 -25.68 -10.43 -8.74
N THR A 421 -25.27 -9.29 -8.19
CA THR A 421 -25.92 -8.00 -8.44
C THR A 421 -25.16 -7.16 -9.46
N LYS A 422 -25.76 -6.06 -9.94
CA LYS A 422 -25.08 -5.12 -10.84
C LYS A 422 -23.85 -4.50 -10.15
N GLU A 423 -23.94 -4.20 -8.87
CA GLU A 423 -22.84 -3.63 -8.07
C GLU A 423 -21.66 -4.60 -8.01
N LEU A 424 -21.92 -5.89 -7.83
CA LEU A 424 -20.89 -6.93 -7.82
C LEU A 424 -20.23 -7.07 -9.20
N LEU A 425 -21.00 -7.00 -10.28
CA LEU A 425 -20.48 -7.02 -11.65
C LEU A 425 -19.60 -5.79 -11.92
N LEU A 426 -20.00 -4.61 -11.47
CA LEU A 426 -19.21 -3.38 -11.58
C LEU A 426 -17.90 -3.47 -10.79
N LEU A 427 -17.93 -4.01 -9.57
CA LEU A 427 -16.72 -4.28 -8.79
C LEU A 427 -15.79 -5.22 -9.55
N CYS A 428 -16.32 -6.32 -10.09
CA CYS A 428 -15.57 -7.33 -10.84
C CYS A 428 -14.83 -6.71 -12.04
N VAL A 429 -15.54 -5.98 -12.90
CA VAL A 429 -14.95 -5.42 -14.12
C VAL A 429 -14.10 -4.17 -13.86
N SER A 430 -14.34 -3.44 -12.78
CA SER A 430 -13.53 -2.27 -12.41
C SER A 430 -12.15 -2.65 -11.86
N LYS A 431 -12.01 -3.86 -11.29
CA LYS A 431 -10.72 -4.44 -10.89
C LYS A 431 -10.04 -5.18 -12.04
N HIS A 432 -10.81 -5.93 -12.84
CA HIS A 432 -10.31 -6.71 -13.96
C HIS A 432 -11.22 -6.58 -15.19
N GLY A 433 -10.92 -5.68 -16.12
CA GLY A 433 -11.80 -5.40 -17.28
C GLY A 433 -12.09 -6.62 -18.15
N THR A 434 -11.13 -7.54 -18.31
CA THR A 434 -11.30 -8.79 -19.09
C THR A 434 -12.19 -9.82 -18.39
N ALA A 435 -12.58 -9.60 -17.13
CA ALA A 435 -13.57 -10.42 -16.43
C ALA A 435 -14.93 -10.44 -17.14
N LEU A 436 -15.19 -9.44 -17.97
CA LEU A 436 -16.40 -9.35 -18.80
C LEU A 436 -16.66 -10.62 -19.62
N ARG A 437 -15.61 -11.39 -19.99
CA ARG A 437 -15.73 -12.68 -20.69
C ARG A 437 -16.49 -13.76 -19.90
N ASN A 438 -16.54 -13.62 -18.57
CA ASN A 438 -17.20 -14.57 -17.67
C ASN A 438 -18.61 -14.11 -17.28
N ILE A 439 -19.04 -12.92 -17.71
CA ILE A 439 -20.35 -12.35 -17.41
C ILE A 439 -21.30 -12.71 -18.58
N PRO A 440 -22.48 -13.30 -18.31
CA PRO A 440 -23.47 -13.55 -19.37
C PRO A 440 -23.81 -12.27 -20.13
N GLN A 441 -23.89 -12.36 -21.45
CA GLN A 441 -24.04 -11.19 -22.33
C GLN A 441 -25.31 -10.39 -22.03
N GLU A 442 -26.34 -11.02 -21.48
CA GLU A 442 -27.63 -10.44 -21.08
C GLU A 442 -27.51 -9.56 -19.82
N ARG A 443 -26.50 -9.82 -18.99
CA ARG A 443 -26.23 -9.11 -17.73
C ARG A 443 -25.30 -7.91 -17.91
N ILE A 444 -24.70 -7.78 -19.09
CA ILE A 444 -23.87 -6.63 -19.45
C ILE A 444 -24.79 -5.50 -19.91
N ASP A 445 -24.62 -4.34 -19.29
CA ASP A 445 -25.24 -3.09 -19.70
C ASP A 445 -24.18 -2.05 -20.08
N HIS A 446 -24.62 -0.83 -20.39
CA HIS A 446 -23.73 0.24 -20.81
C HIS A 446 -22.72 0.64 -19.72
N ASP A 447 -23.12 0.63 -18.44
CA ASP A 447 -22.25 1.03 -17.33
C ASP A 447 -21.17 -0.01 -17.07
N ILE A 448 -21.54 -1.29 -17.10
CA ILE A 448 -20.61 -2.42 -16.97
C ILE A 448 -19.62 -2.41 -18.13
N ALA A 449 -20.08 -2.18 -19.37
CA ALA A 449 -19.21 -2.07 -20.53
C ALA A 449 -18.20 -0.92 -20.38
N ILE A 450 -18.64 0.27 -19.97
CA ILE A 450 -17.76 1.42 -19.71
C ILE A 450 -16.73 1.10 -18.62
N ALA A 451 -17.17 0.54 -17.49
CA ALA A 451 -16.29 0.22 -16.37
C ALA A 451 -15.20 -0.77 -16.78
N ALA A 452 -15.57 -1.80 -17.57
CA ALA A 452 -14.64 -2.78 -18.09
C ALA A 452 -13.57 -2.16 -19.01
N VAL A 453 -14.00 -1.41 -20.05
CA VAL A 453 -13.05 -0.80 -21.01
C VAL A 453 -12.24 0.35 -20.41
N LYS A 454 -12.74 0.98 -19.34
CA LYS A 454 -11.99 1.99 -18.58
C LYS A 454 -10.83 1.36 -17.80
N ASN A 455 -11.03 0.16 -17.24
CA ASN A 455 -9.98 -0.60 -16.58
C ASN A 455 -8.99 -1.21 -17.59
N ASN A 456 -9.49 -1.86 -18.64
CA ASN A 456 -8.68 -2.51 -19.67
C ASN A 456 -9.36 -2.39 -21.04
N GLY A 457 -8.74 -1.66 -21.98
CA GLY A 457 -9.29 -1.42 -23.31
C GLY A 457 -9.59 -2.70 -24.12
N ASP A 458 -8.83 -3.77 -23.89
CA ASP A 458 -9.00 -5.08 -24.55
C ASP A 458 -10.28 -5.77 -24.10
N ALA A 459 -10.92 -5.31 -23.04
CA ALA A 459 -12.25 -5.76 -22.64
C ALA A 459 -13.30 -5.53 -23.74
N LEU A 460 -13.05 -4.61 -24.69
CA LEU A 460 -13.95 -4.32 -25.81
C LEU A 460 -14.35 -5.58 -26.61
N LYS A 461 -13.47 -6.57 -26.74
CA LYS A 461 -13.77 -7.83 -27.45
C LYS A 461 -14.88 -8.65 -26.79
N TYR A 462 -15.09 -8.46 -25.50
CA TYR A 462 -16.13 -9.14 -24.73
C TYR A 462 -17.40 -8.27 -24.56
N VAL A 463 -17.35 -6.99 -24.91
CA VAL A 463 -18.52 -6.10 -24.88
C VAL A 463 -19.52 -6.55 -25.96
N PRO A 464 -20.82 -6.74 -25.63
CA PRO A 464 -21.84 -7.03 -26.63
C PRO A 464 -21.89 -5.93 -27.69
N GLU A 465 -22.05 -6.30 -28.97
CA GLU A 465 -21.99 -5.35 -30.10
C GLU A 465 -22.92 -4.14 -29.91
N ARG A 466 -24.13 -4.36 -29.38
CA ARG A 466 -25.13 -3.31 -29.06
C ARG A 466 -24.64 -2.21 -28.10
N PHE A 467 -23.58 -2.46 -27.33
CA PHE A 467 -22.96 -1.49 -26.41
C PHE A 467 -21.62 -0.94 -26.90
N ARG A 468 -21.13 -1.36 -28.07
CA ARG A 468 -19.90 -0.82 -28.68
C ARG A 468 -20.15 0.53 -29.35
N SER A 469 -20.65 1.48 -28.57
CA SER A 469 -20.91 2.84 -29.02
C SER A 469 -19.59 3.61 -29.24
N LYS A 470 -19.66 4.73 -29.96
CA LYS A 470 -18.52 5.66 -30.13
C LYS A 470 -17.88 6.03 -28.78
N GLN A 471 -18.69 6.21 -27.73
CA GLN A 471 -18.19 6.52 -26.39
C GLN A 471 -17.36 5.37 -25.81
N VAL A 472 -17.88 4.14 -25.85
CA VAL A 472 -17.18 2.95 -25.32
C VAL A 472 -15.89 2.70 -26.08
N ILE A 473 -15.92 2.77 -27.41
CA ILE A 473 -14.73 2.61 -28.26
C ILE A 473 -13.68 3.67 -27.94
N ARG A 474 -14.08 4.94 -27.80
CA ARG A 474 -13.15 6.02 -27.44
C ARG A 474 -12.45 5.78 -26.11
N ILE A 475 -13.17 5.24 -25.11
CA ILE A 475 -12.60 4.89 -23.80
C ILE A 475 -11.62 3.72 -23.95
N ALA A 476 -12.01 2.65 -24.65
CA ALA A 476 -11.15 1.49 -24.86
C ALA A 476 -9.82 1.87 -25.54
N VAL A 477 -9.91 2.68 -26.60
CA VAL A 477 -8.77 3.22 -27.35
C VAL A 477 -7.84 4.10 -26.49
N SER A 478 -8.39 4.78 -25.48
CA SER A 478 -7.62 5.62 -24.56
C SER A 478 -6.78 4.83 -23.56
N ASN A 479 -7.20 3.59 -23.24
CA ASN A 479 -6.62 2.74 -22.20
C ASN A 479 -6.23 1.35 -22.74
N PRO A 480 -5.38 1.24 -23.78
CA PRO A 480 -4.92 -0.06 -24.25
C PRO A 480 -4.04 -0.72 -23.18
N ASP A 481 -4.25 -2.02 -22.95
CA ASP A 481 -3.42 -2.81 -22.04
C ASP A 481 -2.15 -3.31 -22.77
N ASP A 482 -2.30 -3.70 -24.04
CA ASP A 482 -1.23 -4.07 -24.96
C ASP A 482 -1.22 -3.19 -26.22
N GLU A 483 -0.03 -2.79 -26.70
CA GLU A 483 0.13 -1.98 -27.93
C GLU A 483 -0.07 -2.82 -29.21
N ASP A 484 -0.09 -4.16 -29.09
CA ASP A 484 -0.23 -5.11 -30.19
C ASP A 484 -1.63 -5.76 -30.34
N GLU A 485 -2.59 -5.45 -29.46
CA GLU A 485 -3.96 -6.01 -29.55
C GLU A 485 -4.81 -5.29 -30.62
N ASP A 486 -5.42 -6.07 -31.52
CA ASP A 486 -6.31 -5.56 -32.56
C ASP A 486 -7.70 -5.20 -32.02
N LEU A 487 -7.82 -4.00 -31.45
CA LEU A 487 -9.11 -3.43 -31.05
C LEU A 487 -10.01 -3.09 -32.25
N PHE A 488 -9.44 -2.82 -33.42
CA PHE A 488 -10.19 -2.37 -34.60
C PHE A 488 -11.12 -3.48 -35.12
N SER A 489 -10.69 -4.74 -35.03
CA SER A 489 -11.51 -5.91 -35.34
C SER A 489 -12.85 -5.94 -34.58
N CYS A 490 -12.91 -5.34 -33.39
CA CYS A 490 -14.08 -5.32 -32.54
C CYS A 490 -15.07 -4.19 -32.89
N PHE A 491 -14.71 -3.25 -33.76
CA PHE A 491 -15.56 -2.11 -34.06
C PHE A 491 -16.77 -2.55 -34.91
N PRO A 492 -17.98 -2.05 -34.62
CA PRO A 492 -19.12 -2.21 -35.53
C PRO A 492 -18.82 -1.65 -36.92
N GLU A 493 -19.35 -2.26 -37.98
CA GLU A 493 -19.06 -1.87 -39.37
C GLU A 493 -19.39 -0.40 -39.66
N ASN A 494 -20.52 0.10 -39.12
CA ASN A 494 -20.90 1.51 -39.25
C ASN A 494 -19.90 2.49 -38.59
N ILE A 495 -19.09 2.03 -37.64
CA ILE A 495 -18.02 2.82 -37.01
C ILE A 495 -16.70 2.69 -37.78
N LYS A 496 -16.42 1.52 -38.36
CA LYS A 496 -15.25 1.32 -39.25
C LYS A 496 -15.34 2.20 -40.50
N GLU A 497 -16.54 2.54 -40.95
CA GLU A 497 -16.78 3.45 -42.09
C GLU A 497 -16.85 4.93 -41.69
N ASP A 498 -16.94 5.26 -40.39
CA ASP A 498 -17.06 6.63 -39.88
C ASP A 498 -15.70 7.33 -39.83
N LYS A 499 -15.25 7.81 -40.99
CA LYS A 499 -13.97 8.50 -41.14
C LYS A 499 -13.77 9.69 -40.17
N PRO A 500 -14.74 10.61 -39.96
CA PRO A 500 -14.60 11.66 -38.95
C PRO A 500 -14.30 11.13 -37.54
N PHE A 501 -14.96 10.04 -37.13
CA PHE A 501 -14.72 9.42 -35.84
C PHE A 501 -13.37 8.68 -35.79
N LEU A 502 -12.98 7.98 -36.87
CA LEU A 502 -11.65 7.34 -36.95
C LEU A 502 -10.51 8.35 -36.81
N LEU A 503 -10.61 9.52 -37.41
CA LEU A 503 -9.64 10.61 -37.23
C LEU A 503 -9.56 11.05 -35.75
N GLN A 504 -10.69 11.11 -35.04
CA GLN A 504 -10.70 11.38 -33.60
C GLN A 504 -10.03 10.26 -32.78
N LEU A 505 -10.16 8.99 -33.18
CA LEU A 505 -9.49 7.88 -32.50
C LEU A 505 -7.98 7.89 -32.75
N LEU A 506 -7.53 8.25 -33.95
CA LEU A 506 -6.11 8.37 -34.27
C LEU A 506 -5.41 9.47 -33.44
N LYS A 507 -6.13 10.52 -33.05
CA LYS A 507 -5.64 11.52 -32.07
C LYS A 507 -5.32 10.91 -30.72
N ILE A 508 -6.10 9.92 -30.31
CA ILE A 508 -5.98 9.28 -29.00
C ILE A 508 -4.92 8.18 -29.04
N ASN A 509 -4.92 7.37 -30.10
CA ASN A 509 -3.96 6.29 -30.30
C ASN A 509 -3.71 6.05 -31.79
N GLY A 510 -2.58 6.54 -32.30
CA GLY A 510 -2.16 6.37 -33.69
C GLY A 510 -1.94 4.93 -34.14
N HIS A 511 -1.68 4.01 -33.22
CA HIS A 511 -1.38 2.61 -33.54
C HIS A 511 -2.58 1.86 -34.12
N ILE A 512 -3.81 2.36 -33.91
CA ILE A 512 -5.04 1.74 -34.44
C ILE A 512 -5.01 1.66 -35.96
N VAL A 513 -4.34 2.59 -36.64
CA VAL A 513 -4.23 2.60 -38.11
C VAL A 513 -3.61 1.32 -38.67
N LYS A 514 -2.77 0.62 -37.88
CA LYS A 514 -2.10 -0.63 -38.28
C LYS A 514 -3.08 -1.78 -38.49
N PHE A 515 -4.20 -1.74 -37.80
CA PHE A 515 -5.22 -2.79 -37.78
C PHE A 515 -6.41 -2.50 -38.71
N MET A 516 -6.44 -1.33 -39.34
CA MET A 516 -7.47 -1.00 -40.33
C MET A 516 -7.29 -1.87 -41.59
N ASP A 517 -8.38 -2.43 -42.10
CA ASP A 517 -8.36 -3.36 -43.25
C ASP A 517 -7.77 -2.71 -44.52
N ASN A 518 -8.11 -1.45 -44.79
CA ASN A 518 -7.57 -0.68 -45.92
C ASN A 518 -7.65 0.83 -45.65
N PRO A 519 -6.82 1.38 -44.74
CA PRO A 519 -6.84 2.81 -44.45
C PRO A 519 -6.45 3.61 -45.69
N ASP A 520 -7.20 4.69 -45.95
CA ASP A 520 -6.90 5.59 -47.05
C ASP A 520 -5.64 6.43 -46.77
N GLY A 521 -5.16 7.14 -47.78
CA GLY A 521 -3.94 7.94 -47.65
C GLY A 521 -4.05 9.08 -46.64
N GLU A 522 -5.26 9.54 -46.31
CA GLU A 522 -5.50 10.61 -45.35
C GLU A 522 -5.34 10.11 -43.91
N LEU A 523 -5.97 8.98 -43.56
CA LEU A 523 -5.84 8.35 -42.25
C LEU A 523 -4.38 7.92 -41.97
N LEU A 524 -3.70 7.41 -43.00
CA LEU A 524 -2.29 7.03 -42.93
C LEU A 524 -1.37 8.24 -42.77
N ALA A 525 -1.65 9.34 -43.49
CA ALA A 525 -0.90 10.58 -43.34
C ALA A 525 -1.11 11.18 -41.95
N TYR A 526 -2.36 11.16 -41.46
CA TYR A 526 -2.70 11.64 -40.13
C TYR A 526 -1.93 10.88 -39.05
N ALA A 527 -2.07 9.56 -38.98
CA ALA A 527 -1.41 8.73 -37.97
C ALA A 527 0.13 8.85 -37.96
N LYS A 528 0.73 9.15 -39.13
CA LYS A 528 2.19 9.26 -39.26
C LYS A 528 2.73 10.67 -38.99
N TYR A 529 1.98 11.71 -39.32
CA TYR A 529 2.50 13.08 -39.40
C TYR A 529 1.76 14.10 -38.51
N SER A 530 0.67 13.72 -37.83
CA SER A 530 0.13 14.53 -36.72
C SER A 530 1.08 14.42 -35.52
N ASP A 531 1.44 15.54 -34.88
CA ASP A 531 2.39 15.67 -33.75
C ASP A 531 2.27 14.60 -32.65
N MET A 532 2.83 13.41 -32.90
CA MET A 532 3.12 12.38 -31.90
C MET A 532 4.61 12.43 -31.61
N GLU A 533 5.06 13.54 -31.02
CA GLU A 533 6.49 13.87 -30.79
C GLU A 533 7.27 12.78 -30.01
N ASP A 534 6.58 11.84 -29.34
CA ASP A 534 7.21 10.82 -28.49
C ASP A 534 7.20 9.38 -29.07
N ASN A 535 6.45 9.06 -30.14
CA ASN A 535 6.46 7.70 -30.73
C ASN A 535 5.84 7.65 -32.15
N PRO A 536 6.62 7.74 -33.25
CA PRO A 536 6.07 7.69 -34.60
C PRO A 536 5.50 6.30 -34.93
N VAL A 537 4.32 6.25 -35.54
CA VAL A 537 3.68 5.00 -35.97
C VAL A 537 4.48 4.37 -37.13
N ASP A 538 5.09 3.21 -36.88
CA ASP A 538 5.81 2.45 -37.90
C ASP A 538 4.83 1.77 -38.89
N LEU A 539 4.70 2.36 -40.08
CA LEU A 539 3.81 1.89 -41.15
C LEU A 539 4.55 0.95 -42.12
N LYS A 540 3.86 -0.07 -42.63
CA LYS A 540 4.40 -0.94 -43.69
C LYS A 540 4.77 -0.12 -44.93
N PRO A 541 5.76 -0.55 -45.75
CA PRO A 541 6.21 0.21 -46.92
C PRO A 541 5.08 0.66 -47.88
N VAL A 542 4.08 -0.19 -48.11
CA VAL A 542 2.92 0.11 -48.96
C VAL A 542 2.01 1.19 -48.35
N GLN A 543 1.78 1.12 -47.04
CA GLN A 543 1.00 2.14 -46.30
C GLN A 543 1.73 3.48 -46.30
N ASN A 544 3.05 3.44 -46.11
CA ASN A 544 3.89 4.63 -46.17
C ASN A 544 3.84 5.30 -47.56
N ALA A 545 3.86 4.51 -48.63
CA ALA A 545 3.73 5.02 -50.00
C ALA A 545 2.37 5.70 -50.24
N LYS A 546 1.27 5.11 -49.75
CA LYS A 546 -0.09 5.69 -49.83
C LYS A 546 -0.18 7.04 -49.08
N ALA A 547 0.38 7.13 -47.87
CA ALA A 547 0.42 8.38 -47.10
C ALA A 547 1.17 9.48 -47.86
N ILE A 548 2.35 9.17 -48.40
CA ILE A 548 3.16 10.11 -49.18
C ILE A 548 2.45 10.52 -50.46
N GLN A 549 1.77 9.60 -51.15
CA GLN A 549 1.02 9.89 -52.37
C GLN A 549 -0.15 10.85 -52.12
N PHE A 550 -0.88 10.67 -51.01
CA PHE A 550 -1.95 11.59 -50.60
C PHE A 550 -1.42 13.00 -50.35
N LEU A 551 -0.34 13.13 -49.57
CA LEU A 551 0.32 14.42 -49.31
C LEU A 551 0.83 15.09 -50.59
N LYS A 552 1.42 14.32 -51.52
CA LYS A 552 1.86 14.81 -52.83
C LYS A 552 0.72 15.23 -53.75
N GLY A 553 -0.42 14.54 -53.67
CA GLY A 553 -1.64 14.87 -54.41
C GLY A 553 -2.25 16.20 -53.96
N LYS A 554 -2.17 16.50 -52.66
CA LYS A 554 -2.58 17.79 -52.08
C LYS A 554 -1.61 18.93 -52.37
N ARG A 555 -0.31 18.65 -52.53
CA ARG A 555 0.72 19.61 -53.01
C ARG A 555 0.56 20.11 -54.45
N LYS A 556 -0.37 19.55 -55.24
CA LYS A 556 -0.66 20.00 -56.61
C LYS A 556 -1.75 21.07 -56.68
N GLY A 557 -2.47 21.32 -55.58
CA GLY A 557 -3.20 22.56 -55.31
C GLY A 557 -2.39 23.39 -54.31
N ASP A 558 -2.63 24.71 -54.26
CA ASP A 558 -1.82 25.72 -53.58
C ASP A 558 -1.13 25.25 -52.29
N ASP A 559 0.14 25.64 -52.12
CA ASP A 559 0.91 25.44 -50.88
C ASP A 559 0.18 26.00 -49.63
N GLU A 560 -0.80 26.91 -49.84
CA GLU A 560 -1.78 27.32 -48.83
C GLU A 560 -2.69 26.17 -48.38
N GLU A 561 -3.26 25.32 -49.23
CA GLU A 561 -4.13 24.20 -48.78
C GLU A 561 -3.33 23.16 -47.98
N PHE A 562 -2.06 22.92 -48.34
CA PHE A 562 -1.16 22.02 -47.60
C PHE A 562 -0.75 22.59 -46.23
N ASN A 563 -0.37 23.87 -46.19
CA ASN A 563 -0.04 24.56 -44.94
C ASN A 563 -1.28 24.85 -44.10
N GLU A 564 -2.44 25.11 -44.69
CA GLU A 564 -3.73 25.31 -44.01
C GLU A 564 -4.34 23.98 -43.53
N ILE A 565 -4.00 22.84 -44.15
CA ILE A 565 -4.26 21.52 -43.60
C ILE A 565 -3.34 21.27 -42.39
N LEU A 566 -2.03 21.49 -42.51
CA LEU A 566 -1.07 21.40 -41.40
C LEU A 566 -1.36 22.40 -40.27
N ASP A 567 -1.83 23.60 -40.60
CA ASP A 567 -2.15 24.68 -39.68
C ASP A 567 -3.57 24.53 -39.13
N ARG A 568 -4.56 24.00 -39.86
CA ARG A 568 -5.81 23.49 -39.25
C ARG A 568 -5.50 22.41 -38.23
N PHE A 569 -4.59 21.49 -38.58
CA PHE A 569 -4.15 20.43 -37.68
C PHE A 569 -3.44 20.96 -36.42
N LYS A 570 -2.80 22.14 -36.49
CA LYS A 570 -2.16 22.83 -35.35
C LYS A 570 -3.07 23.84 -34.63
N MET A 571 -4.04 24.47 -35.30
CA MET A 571 -4.88 25.56 -34.79
C MET A 571 -6.21 25.09 -34.20
N GLU A 572 -6.83 24.01 -34.71
CA GLU A 572 -8.12 23.57 -34.16
C GLU A 572 -8.00 23.06 -32.71
N PHE A 573 -6.81 22.70 -32.22
CA PHE A 573 -6.61 22.22 -30.85
C PHE A 573 -5.20 22.53 -30.31
N PRO A 574 -5.00 23.60 -29.52
CA PRO A 574 -3.71 23.92 -28.92
C PRO A 574 -3.29 22.85 -27.90
N SER A 575 -1.97 22.67 -27.76
CA SER A 575 -1.31 21.72 -26.86
C SER A 575 -1.84 21.82 -25.42
N GLY A 576 -2.70 20.87 -25.07
CA GLY A 576 -3.20 20.67 -23.71
C GLY A 576 -2.80 19.31 -23.17
N GLY A 577 -1.89 19.29 -22.20
CA GLY A 577 -1.80 18.22 -21.20
C GLY A 577 -0.93 17.01 -21.55
N THR A 578 0.17 16.91 -20.81
CA THR A 578 1.08 15.77 -20.67
C THR A 578 0.39 14.40 -20.50
N ARG A 579 0.86 13.39 -21.24
CA ARG A 579 0.70 11.96 -20.88
C ARG A 579 2.05 11.24 -20.95
N LYS A 580 2.80 11.26 -19.84
CA LYS A 580 3.92 10.31 -19.62
C LYS A 580 3.33 8.90 -19.45
N ARG A 581 3.35 8.07 -20.50
CA ARG A 581 3.13 6.62 -20.34
C ARG A 581 4.34 6.00 -19.63
N ARG A 582 4.08 5.39 -18.47
CA ARG A 582 5.01 4.48 -17.76
C ARG A 582 5.29 3.26 -18.64
N ARG A 583 6.46 3.21 -19.29
CA ARG A 583 6.98 1.94 -19.86
C ARG A 583 7.45 1.05 -18.70
N LYS A 584 6.72 -0.05 -18.45
CA LYS A 584 7.26 -1.22 -17.72
C LYS A 584 8.39 -1.81 -18.58
N ARG A 585 9.64 -1.47 -18.29
CA ARG A 585 10.80 -2.20 -18.80
C ARG A 585 10.99 -3.46 -17.95
N THR A 586 10.45 -4.58 -18.40
CA THR A 586 10.93 -5.91 -18.01
C THR A 586 12.31 -6.11 -18.61
N ARG A 587 13.37 -5.81 -17.84
CA ARG A 587 14.71 -6.30 -18.15
C ARG A 587 14.75 -7.80 -17.81
N ARG A 588 14.58 -8.65 -18.82
CA ARG A 588 15.12 -10.01 -18.82
C ARG A 588 16.65 -9.88 -18.75
N PHE A 589 17.24 -10.25 -17.62
CA PHE A 589 18.67 -10.55 -17.56
C PHE A 589 18.89 -11.97 -18.12
N LYS A 590 19.78 -12.07 -19.11
CA LYS A 590 20.50 -13.28 -19.47
C LYS A 590 21.82 -13.29 -18.71
#